data_AF-A0A938D1V3-F1
#
_entry.id   AF-A0A938D1V3-F1
#
_cell.length_a   1.000
_cell.length_b   1.000
_cell.length_c   1.000
_cell.angle_alpha   90.00
_cell.angle_beta   90.00
_cell.angle_gamma   90.00
#
_symmetry.space_group_name_H-M   'P 1'
#
loop_
_entity.id
_entity.type
_entity.pdbx_description
1 polymer ?
#
loop_
_entity_poly.entity_id
_entity_poly.type
_entity_poly.pdbx_seq_one_letter_code
_entity_poly.pdbx_strand_id
1 'polypeptide(L)'
;MTPVIYRAGRYGAGPATAGILSDMGYAIDASVRALFDHFGEPGGPDYHGHPGTPYWLDPSRTLLELPVTTVYAGLLSCLGPSLLPRAARVPKLPGILARTGLLERIPLTPEGVPVRDALRDINAAIAQKVPVLVFSFQSPSLDIGHTPYVRMDADLARFYDWWERVLAHLARRGVAPATVASVRDAARLA
;
A
#
# COMPACT_ATOMS: atom_id res chain seq x y z
N MET A 1 5.48 11.16 23.99
CA MET A 1 5.87 10.20 22.94
C MET A 1 6.32 11.00 21.73
N THR A 2 7.47 10.67 21.16
CA THR A 2 7.95 11.28 19.91
C THR A 2 7.50 10.39 18.74
N PRO A 3 6.88 10.95 17.68
CA PRO A 3 6.49 10.16 16.52
C PRO A 3 7.71 9.57 15.83
N VAL A 4 7.60 8.33 15.35
CA VAL A 4 8.71 7.57 14.73
C VAL A 4 8.42 7.16 13.29
N ILE A 5 7.19 7.36 12.82
CA ILE A 5 6.73 7.06 11.47
C ILE A 5 5.96 8.27 10.92
N TYR A 6 6.18 8.57 9.64
CA TYR A 6 5.52 9.65 8.92
C TYR A 6 4.84 9.12 7.67
N ARG A 7 3.76 9.80 7.24
CA ARG A 7 3.14 9.59 5.93
C ARG A 7 2.65 10.92 5.40
N ALA A 8 3.10 11.27 4.20
CA ALA A 8 2.69 12.49 3.53
C ALA A 8 1.20 12.45 3.15
N GLY A 9 0.53 13.58 3.34
CA GLY A 9 -0.82 13.79 2.81
C GLY A 9 -0.82 13.61 1.29
N ARG A 10 -1.80 12.87 0.77
CA ARG A 10 -1.92 12.54 -0.66
C ARG A 10 -0.65 11.92 -1.26
N TYR A 11 0.15 11.23 -0.44
CA TYR A 11 1.43 10.65 -0.86
C TYR A 11 2.46 11.69 -1.34
N GLY A 12 2.31 12.99 -1.07
CA GLY A 12 3.15 14.05 -1.63
C GLY A 12 4.55 14.20 -1.01
N ALA A 13 5.32 13.12 -0.88
CA ALA A 13 6.72 13.23 -0.47
C ALA A 13 7.57 13.84 -1.61
N GLY A 14 8.32 14.89 -1.29
CA GLY A 14 9.16 15.61 -2.23
C GLY A 14 10.66 15.43 -1.96
N PRO A 15 11.54 16.04 -2.76
CA PRO A 15 12.99 15.85 -2.66
C PRO A 15 13.59 16.21 -1.29
N ALA A 16 12.97 17.15 -0.56
CA ALA A 16 13.43 17.56 0.76
C ALA A 16 12.83 16.73 1.91
N THR A 17 11.81 15.92 1.65
CA THR A 17 11.06 15.20 2.70
C THR A 17 11.96 14.28 3.50
N ALA A 18 12.77 13.45 2.84
CA ALA A 18 13.66 12.52 3.53
C ALA A 18 14.65 13.23 4.47
N GLY A 19 15.25 14.34 4.03
CA GLY A 19 16.18 15.13 4.85
C GLY A 19 15.50 15.70 6.10
N ILE A 20 14.34 16.32 5.93
CA ILE A 20 13.56 16.89 7.05
C ILE A 20 13.17 15.81 8.06
N LEU A 21 12.72 14.64 7.58
CA LEU A 21 12.33 13.53 8.45
C LEU A 21 13.52 12.99 9.25
N SER A 22 14.68 12.84 8.61
CA SER A 22 15.92 12.44 9.28
C SER A 22 16.34 13.45 10.35
N ASP A 23 16.32 14.75 10.04
CA ASP A 23 16.67 15.83 10.99
C ASP A 23 15.73 15.86 12.20
N MET A 24 14.46 15.51 12.00
CA MET A 24 13.46 15.40 13.06
C MET A 24 13.51 14.07 13.83
N GLY A 25 14.38 13.12 13.43
CA GLY A 25 14.55 11.83 14.10
C GLY A 25 13.46 10.80 13.79
N TYR A 26 12.76 10.92 12.67
CA TYR A 26 11.85 9.86 12.21
C TYR A 26 12.65 8.64 11.73
N ALA A 27 12.09 7.44 11.97
CA ALA A 27 12.73 6.19 11.58
C ALA A 27 12.11 5.57 10.32
N ILE A 28 10.85 5.88 10.02
CA ILE A 28 10.13 5.36 8.85
C ILE A 28 9.38 6.48 8.13
N ASP A 29 9.53 6.51 6.81
CA ASP A 29 8.60 7.19 5.90
C ASP A 29 7.70 6.14 5.23
N ALA A 30 6.40 6.37 5.20
CA ALA A 30 5.39 5.51 4.58
C ALA A 30 4.58 6.27 3.53
N SER A 31 5.23 7.21 2.85
CA SER A 31 4.63 8.10 1.86
C SER A 31 4.58 7.50 0.46
N VAL A 32 5.45 6.54 0.14
CA VAL A 32 5.49 5.94 -1.20
C VAL A 32 4.37 4.94 -1.37
N ARG A 33 3.61 5.11 -2.45
CA ARG A 33 2.69 4.10 -2.96
C ARG A 33 3.30 3.51 -4.22
N ALA A 34 4.15 2.51 -4.05
CA ALA A 34 4.93 1.91 -5.12
C ALA A 34 4.03 1.40 -6.25
N LEU A 35 4.55 1.41 -7.48
CA LEU A 35 3.84 0.97 -8.68
C LEU A 35 2.58 1.80 -8.99
N PHE A 36 2.41 3.00 -8.43
CA PHE A 36 1.32 3.91 -8.79
C PHE A 36 1.82 5.20 -9.41
N ASP A 37 0.93 5.80 -10.19
CA ASP A 37 1.10 7.07 -10.86
C ASP A 37 0.07 8.06 -10.33
N HIS A 38 0.51 9.25 -9.94
CA HIS A 38 -0.37 10.36 -9.59
C HIS A 38 -0.28 11.52 -10.59
N PHE A 39 0.27 11.34 -11.80
CA PHE A 39 0.35 12.39 -12.84
C PHE A 39 -1.01 12.98 -13.26
N GLY A 40 -2.11 12.28 -12.99
CA GLY A 40 -3.47 12.82 -13.20
C GLY A 40 -3.82 13.97 -12.24
N GLU A 41 -3.06 14.16 -11.17
CA GLU A 41 -3.18 15.27 -10.23
C GLU A 41 -2.05 16.27 -10.49
N PRO A 42 -2.35 17.57 -10.69
CA PRO A 42 -1.31 18.59 -10.89
C PRO A 42 -0.31 18.59 -9.73
N GLY A 43 0.96 18.25 -10.01
CA GLY A 43 2.03 18.15 -9.01
C GLY A 43 2.07 16.83 -8.23
N GLY A 44 1.34 15.80 -8.65
CA GLY A 44 1.37 14.48 -8.03
C GLY A 44 2.70 13.74 -8.24
N PRO A 45 3.17 12.95 -7.27
CA PRO A 45 4.41 12.19 -7.38
C PRO A 45 4.29 10.96 -8.29
N ASP A 46 5.38 10.65 -9.00
CA ASP A 46 5.52 9.42 -9.78
C ASP A 46 6.25 8.36 -8.96
N TYR A 47 5.53 7.27 -8.62
CA TYR A 47 6.08 6.14 -7.88
C TYR A 47 6.21 4.86 -8.72
N HIS A 48 6.10 4.97 -10.05
CA HIS A 48 6.22 3.79 -10.93
C HIS A 48 7.59 3.10 -10.82
N GLY A 49 8.67 3.87 -10.66
CA GLY A 49 10.03 3.36 -10.54
C GLY A 49 10.46 2.96 -9.13
N HIS A 50 9.60 3.18 -8.12
CA HIS A 50 9.96 2.94 -6.73
C HIS A 50 9.87 1.45 -6.35
N PRO A 51 10.78 0.95 -5.49
CA PRO A 51 10.71 -0.42 -4.97
C PRO A 51 9.40 -0.69 -4.25
N GLY A 52 8.82 -1.88 -4.44
CA GLY A 52 7.64 -2.35 -3.70
C GLY A 52 7.95 -2.95 -2.33
N THR A 53 9.23 -3.04 -1.97
CA THR A 53 9.74 -3.55 -0.69
C THR A 53 10.46 -2.44 0.06
N PRO A 54 10.63 -2.54 1.40
CA PRO A 54 11.33 -1.52 2.17
C PRO A 54 12.74 -1.23 1.67
N TYR A 55 13.18 0.02 1.71
CA TYR A 55 14.51 0.46 1.30
C TYR A 55 14.99 1.68 2.09
N TRP A 56 16.30 1.80 2.28
CA TRP A 56 16.91 2.91 3.03
C TRP A 56 16.95 4.19 2.19
N LEU A 57 16.52 5.31 2.77
CA LEU A 57 16.54 6.64 2.14
C LEU A 57 17.87 7.37 2.34
N ASP A 58 18.72 6.88 3.24
CA ASP A 58 20.03 7.44 3.56
C ASP A 58 21.12 6.36 3.68
N PRO A 59 22.40 6.69 3.37
CA PRO A 59 23.51 5.75 3.51
C PRO A 59 23.73 5.25 4.94
N SER A 60 23.39 6.05 5.95
CA SER A 60 23.53 5.70 7.37
C SER A 60 22.43 4.75 7.88
N ARG A 61 21.48 4.35 7.04
CA ARG A 61 20.37 3.44 7.38
C ARG A 61 19.57 3.92 8.61
N THR A 62 19.25 5.20 8.63
CA THR A 62 18.53 5.86 9.73
C THR A 62 17.04 6.04 9.43
N LEU A 63 16.70 6.28 8.16
CA LEU A 63 15.34 6.47 7.66
C LEU A 63 15.00 5.40 6.63
N LEU A 64 14.00 4.58 6.94
CA LEU A 64 13.49 3.52 6.08
C LEU A 64 12.24 3.99 5.34
N GLU A 65 12.20 3.87 4.01
CA GLU A 65 10.93 3.93 3.29
C GLU A 65 10.20 2.58 3.44
N LEU A 66 8.94 2.63 3.84
CA LEU A 66 8.02 1.52 3.95
C LEU A 66 6.84 1.76 2.99
N PRO A 67 6.94 1.33 1.72
CA PRO A 67 5.92 1.57 0.73
C PRO A 67 4.59 0.91 1.10
N VAL A 68 3.47 1.57 0.78
CA VAL A 68 2.15 0.94 0.85
C VAL A 68 2.13 -0.24 -0.11
N THR A 69 1.71 -1.41 0.38
CA THR A 69 1.76 -2.63 -0.42
C THR A 69 0.88 -2.51 -1.64
N THR A 70 1.54 -2.65 -2.78
CA THR A 70 0.91 -2.79 -4.09
C THR A 70 1.58 -3.96 -4.76
N VAL A 71 0.78 -4.93 -5.20
CA VAL A 71 1.28 -6.06 -5.99
C VAL A 71 0.49 -6.16 -7.29
N TYR A 72 1.15 -6.66 -8.33
CA TYR A 72 0.45 -7.07 -9.53
C TYR A 72 -0.23 -8.41 -9.28
N ALA A 73 -1.52 -8.50 -9.59
CA ALA A 73 -2.29 -9.75 -9.55
C ALA A 73 -2.87 -10.07 -10.94
N GLY A 74 -3.19 -11.36 -11.16
CA GLY A 74 -3.76 -11.86 -12.41
C GLY A 74 -2.82 -12.72 -13.26
N LEU A 75 -3.36 -13.29 -14.34
CA LEU A 75 -2.66 -14.22 -15.24
C LEU A 75 -1.41 -13.61 -15.90
N LEU A 76 -1.40 -12.29 -16.08
CA LEU A 76 -0.29 -11.53 -16.69
C LEU A 76 0.47 -10.70 -15.64
N SER A 77 0.35 -11.04 -14.36
CA SER A 77 1.01 -10.34 -13.25
C SER A 77 2.52 -10.19 -13.43
N CYS A 78 3.20 -11.20 -13.98
CA CYS A 78 4.63 -11.15 -14.30
C CYS A 78 4.99 -10.09 -15.36
N LEU A 79 4.05 -9.76 -16.25
CA LEU A 79 4.20 -8.72 -17.27
C LEU A 79 3.73 -7.35 -16.77
N GLY A 80 3.20 -7.27 -15.55
CA GLY A 80 2.60 -6.09 -14.95
C GLY A 80 3.41 -4.80 -15.10
N PRO A 81 4.70 -4.78 -14.73
CA PRO A 81 5.56 -3.60 -14.87
C PRO A 81 5.64 -3.05 -16.30
N SER A 82 5.50 -3.91 -17.30
CA SER A 82 5.64 -3.55 -18.72
C SER A 82 4.30 -3.33 -19.43
N LEU A 83 3.25 -4.02 -19.01
CA LEU A 83 1.93 -3.97 -19.64
C LEU A 83 1.07 -2.85 -19.08
N LEU A 84 1.11 -2.60 -17.77
CA LEU A 84 0.17 -1.68 -17.16
C LEU A 84 0.42 -0.20 -17.49
N PRO A 85 1.67 0.30 -17.56
CA PRO A 85 1.94 1.65 -18.06
C PRO A 85 1.51 1.84 -19.51
N ARG A 86 1.62 0.79 -20.34
CA ARG A 86 1.14 0.82 -21.74
C ARG A 86 -0.38 0.79 -21.81
N ALA A 87 -1.01 -0.05 -20.99
CA ALA A 87 -2.47 -0.16 -20.91
C ALA A 87 -3.10 1.13 -20.39
N ALA A 88 -2.44 1.85 -19.47
CA ALA A 88 -2.91 3.13 -18.94
C ALA A 88 -3.04 4.22 -20.02
N ARG A 89 -2.32 4.10 -21.15
CA ARG A 89 -2.47 5.00 -22.31
C ARG A 89 -3.75 4.77 -23.11
N VAL A 90 -4.40 3.62 -22.92
CA VAL A 90 -5.64 3.27 -23.61
C VAL A 90 -6.81 3.43 -22.63
N PRO A 91 -7.77 4.33 -22.90
CA PRO A 91 -8.92 4.53 -22.03
C PRO A 91 -9.65 3.20 -21.73
N LYS A 92 -10.00 2.99 -20.45
CA LYS A 92 -10.73 1.80 -19.93
C LYS A 92 -9.98 0.46 -19.96
N LEU A 93 -8.85 0.34 -20.67
CA LEU A 93 -8.11 -0.91 -20.76
C LEU A 93 -7.61 -1.44 -19.40
N PRO A 94 -7.08 -0.61 -18.48
CA PRO A 94 -6.73 -1.07 -17.13
C PRO A 94 -7.93 -1.65 -16.37
N GLY A 95 -9.10 -1.03 -16.50
CA GLY A 95 -10.34 -1.52 -15.89
C GLY A 95 -10.87 -2.81 -16.53
N ILE A 96 -10.61 -3.03 -17.83
CA ILE A 96 -10.92 -4.30 -18.49
C ILE A 96 -9.98 -5.40 -17.98
N LEU A 97 -8.67 -5.15 -17.96
CA LEU A 97 -7.67 -6.11 -17.46
C LEU A 97 -7.92 -6.51 -16.00
N ALA A 98 -8.37 -5.56 -15.18
CA ALA A 98 -8.77 -5.85 -13.80
C ALA A 98 -10.04 -6.70 -13.73
N ARG A 99 -11.10 -6.34 -14.47
CA ARG A 99 -12.37 -7.10 -14.47
C ARG A 99 -12.23 -8.51 -15.03
N THR A 100 -11.28 -8.75 -15.94
CA THR A 100 -11.02 -10.08 -16.50
C THR A 100 -10.00 -10.88 -15.67
N GLY A 101 -9.43 -10.30 -14.60
CA GLY A 101 -8.39 -10.95 -13.79
C GLY A 101 -7.08 -11.18 -14.53
N LEU A 102 -6.84 -10.44 -15.63
CA LEU A 102 -5.61 -10.54 -16.41
C LEU A 102 -4.48 -9.76 -15.75
N LEU A 103 -4.75 -8.53 -15.33
CA LEU A 103 -3.76 -7.66 -14.69
C LEU A 103 -4.41 -6.55 -13.90
N GLU A 104 -4.12 -6.48 -12.60
CA GLU A 104 -4.58 -5.40 -11.72
C GLU A 104 -3.55 -5.00 -10.66
N ARG A 105 -3.72 -3.78 -10.15
CA ARG A 105 -3.05 -3.22 -8.97
C ARG A 105 -4.15 -2.87 -7.98
N ILE A 106 -4.28 -3.61 -6.90
CA ILE A 106 -5.27 -3.31 -5.86
C ILE A 106 -4.54 -2.95 -4.57
N PRO A 107 -4.87 -1.80 -3.96
CA PRO A 107 -4.33 -1.42 -2.67
C PRO A 107 -4.95 -2.28 -1.55
N LEU A 108 -4.16 -2.60 -0.52
CA LEU A 108 -4.66 -3.28 0.67
C LEU A 108 -5.40 -2.29 1.60
N THR A 109 -6.68 -2.08 1.33
CA THR A 109 -7.58 -1.19 2.09
C THR A 109 -9.00 -1.77 2.18
N PRO A 110 -9.75 -1.54 3.27
CA PRO A 110 -11.20 -1.80 3.32
C PRO A 110 -12.03 -0.79 2.49
N GLU A 111 -11.44 0.31 2.03
CA GLU A 111 -12.14 1.42 1.38
C GLU A 111 -12.31 1.19 -0.12
N GLY A 112 -13.47 0.68 -0.52
CA GLY A 112 -13.82 0.46 -1.93
C GLY A 112 -13.18 -0.78 -2.56
N VAL A 113 -12.47 -1.60 -1.78
CA VAL A 113 -11.88 -2.87 -2.23
C VAL A 113 -12.66 -4.06 -1.64
N PRO A 114 -13.28 -4.90 -2.47
CA PRO A 114 -13.94 -6.12 -2.00
C PRO A 114 -12.98 -7.05 -1.26
N VAL A 115 -13.43 -7.67 -0.17
CA VAL A 115 -12.60 -8.59 0.63
C VAL A 115 -12.02 -9.73 -0.20
N ARG A 116 -12.77 -10.25 -1.17
CA ARG A 116 -12.31 -11.30 -2.09
C ARG A 116 -11.03 -10.88 -2.83
N ASP A 117 -11.00 -9.65 -3.30
CA ASP A 117 -9.88 -9.12 -4.08
C ASP A 117 -8.67 -8.93 -3.17
N ALA A 118 -8.87 -8.34 -1.99
CA ALA A 118 -7.82 -8.21 -0.98
C ALA A 118 -7.18 -9.57 -0.59
N LEU A 119 -7.99 -10.62 -0.39
CA LEU A 119 -7.47 -11.96 -0.10
C LEU A 119 -6.64 -12.53 -1.26
N ARG A 120 -7.08 -12.33 -2.51
CA ARG A 120 -6.30 -12.73 -3.70
C ARG A 120 -4.95 -12.01 -3.73
N ASP A 121 -4.92 -10.73 -3.42
CA ASP A 121 -3.69 -9.93 -3.51
C ASP A 121 -2.73 -10.23 -2.37
N ILE A 122 -3.25 -10.50 -1.16
CA ILE A 122 -2.45 -11.06 -0.06
C ILE A 122 -1.79 -12.37 -0.50
N ASN A 123 -2.54 -13.27 -1.14
CA ASN A 123 -1.97 -14.53 -1.64
C ASN A 123 -0.87 -14.29 -2.68
N ALA A 124 -1.08 -13.35 -3.60
CA ALA A 124 -0.09 -12.98 -4.61
C ALA A 124 1.17 -12.36 -3.99
N ALA A 125 1.02 -11.49 -2.99
CA ALA A 125 2.12 -10.87 -2.27
C ALA A 125 2.95 -11.90 -1.49
N ILE A 126 2.29 -12.86 -0.84
CA ILE A 126 2.97 -13.97 -0.16
C ILE A 126 3.73 -14.85 -1.17
N ALA A 127 3.13 -15.16 -2.32
CA ALA A 127 3.78 -15.94 -3.38
C ALA A 127 5.02 -15.21 -3.95
N GLN A 128 4.95 -13.88 -4.04
CA GLN A 128 6.06 -13.00 -4.42
C GLN A 128 7.07 -12.77 -3.29
N LYS A 129 6.89 -13.38 -2.11
CA LYS A 129 7.75 -13.25 -0.94
C LYS A 129 7.94 -11.80 -0.50
N VAL A 130 6.90 -10.98 -0.62
CA VAL A 130 6.90 -9.61 -0.09
C VAL A 130 7.12 -9.68 1.43
N PRO A 131 8.13 -8.99 2.00
CA PRO A 131 8.53 -9.17 3.39
C PRO A 131 7.57 -8.54 4.40
N VAL A 132 6.85 -7.48 4.00
CA VAL A 132 5.91 -6.74 4.86
C VAL A 132 4.68 -6.35 4.04
N LEU A 133 3.49 -6.63 4.59
CA LEU A 133 2.22 -6.18 4.03
C LEU A 133 1.73 -4.96 4.82
N VAL A 134 1.62 -3.82 4.13
CA VAL A 134 1.18 -2.54 4.67
C VAL A 134 -0.24 -2.28 4.19
N PHE A 135 -1.16 -2.27 5.14
CA PHE A 135 -2.56 -1.92 4.93
C PHE A 135 -2.79 -0.45 5.29
N SER A 136 -3.71 0.23 4.61
CA SER A 136 -4.05 1.61 4.96
C SER A 136 -5.53 1.91 4.78
N PHE A 137 -6.08 2.71 5.68
CA PHE A 137 -7.43 3.26 5.62
C PHE A 137 -7.44 4.63 6.28
N GLN A 138 -8.52 5.39 6.10
CA GLN A 138 -8.70 6.69 6.73
C GLN A 138 -9.50 6.52 8.01
N SER A 139 -9.01 7.07 9.13
CA SER A 139 -9.73 7.00 10.42
C SER A 139 -11.18 7.50 10.38
N PRO A 140 -11.61 8.45 9.52
CA PRO A 140 -13.01 8.81 9.41
C PRO A 140 -13.91 7.67 8.90
N SER A 141 -13.37 6.64 8.26
CA SER A 141 -14.13 5.43 7.90
C SER A 141 -14.46 4.55 9.12
N LEU A 142 -13.96 4.87 10.31
CA LEU A 142 -14.38 4.23 11.57
C LEU A 142 -15.72 4.79 12.10
N ASP A 143 -16.24 5.85 11.49
CA ASP A 143 -17.47 6.52 11.90
C ASP A 143 -18.38 6.80 10.71
N ILE A 144 -19.68 6.96 10.98
CA ILE A 144 -20.73 7.05 9.97
C ILE A 144 -20.82 8.47 9.41
N GLY A 145 -20.86 8.59 8.09
CA GLY A 145 -21.18 9.85 7.40
C GLY A 145 -19.98 10.75 7.11
N HIS A 146 -18.76 10.37 7.53
CA HIS A 146 -17.55 11.15 7.29
C HIS A 146 -16.80 10.78 6.00
N THR A 147 -17.10 9.62 5.41
CA THR A 147 -16.52 9.20 4.13
C THR A 147 -17.58 8.70 3.17
N PRO A 148 -17.28 8.66 1.85
CA PRO A 148 -18.18 8.02 0.89
C PRO A 148 -18.36 6.52 1.11
N TYR A 149 -17.46 5.87 1.87
CA TYR A 149 -17.41 4.42 2.07
C TYR A 149 -18.28 3.94 3.24
N VAL A 150 -18.48 4.79 4.25
CA VAL A 150 -19.26 4.45 5.46
C VAL A 150 -20.34 5.51 5.67
N ARG A 151 -21.56 5.22 5.20
CA ARG A 151 -22.71 6.15 5.23
C ARG A 151 -23.83 5.70 6.16
N MET A 152 -23.85 4.42 6.52
CA MET A 152 -24.83 3.81 7.41
C MET A 152 -24.22 2.66 8.21
N ASP A 153 -24.93 2.19 9.23
CA ASP A 153 -24.48 1.09 10.11
C ASP A 153 -24.08 -0.17 9.34
N ALA A 154 -24.81 -0.51 8.28
CA ALA A 154 -24.49 -1.67 7.44
C ALA A 154 -23.14 -1.52 6.73
N ASP A 155 -22.72 -0.30 6.41
CA ASP A 155 -21.42 -0.04 5.80
C ASP A 155 -20.29 -0.21 6.81
N LEU A 156 -20.50 0.32 8.04
CA LEU A 156 -19.57 0.17 9.14
C LEU A 156 -19.39 -1.31 9.53
N ALA A 157 -20.49 -2.08 9.56
CA ALA A 157 -20.43 -3.52 9.77
C ALA A 157 -19.62 -4.23 8.68
N ARG A 158 -19.77 -3.84 7.41
CA ARG A 158 -18.96 -4.40 6.30
C ARG A 158 -17.48 -3.99 6.40
N PHE A 159 -17.19 -2.78 6.88
CA PHE A 159 -15.82 -2.33 7.12
C PHE A 159 -15.12 -3.22 8.17
N TYR A 160 -15.79 -3.54 9.27
CA TYR A 160 -15.22 -4.44 10.29
C TYR A 160 -15.17 -5.91 9.83
N ASP A 161 -16.21 -6.44 9.18
CA ASP A 161 -16.20 -7.80 8.60
C ASP A 161 -15.06 -8.00 7.59
N TRP A 162 -14.72 -6.95 6.83
CA TRP A 162 -13.54 -6.96 5.95
C TRP A 162 -12.26 -7.24 6.75
N TRP A 163 -12.04 -6.53 7.85
CA TRP A 163 -10.85 -6.72 8.69
C TRP A 163 -10.82 -8.08 9.36
N GLU A 164 -11.95 -8.55 9.90
CA GLU A 164 -12.04 -9.87 10.52
C GLU A 164 -11.60 -10.97 9.54
N ARG A 165 -12.11 -10.94 8.31
CA ARG A 165 -11.76 -11.92 7.27
C ARG A 165 -10.32 -11.82 6.82
N VAL A 166 -9.80 -10.61 6.65
CA VAL A 166 -8.40 -10.37 6.25
C VAL A 166 -7.44 -10.84 7.33
N LEU A 167 -7.66 -10.46 8.58
CA LEU A 167 -6.82 -10.87 9.71
C LEU A 167 -6.87 -12.38 9.93
N ALA A 168 -8.06 -13.00 9.86
CA ALA A 168 -8.20 -14.45 9.94
C ALA A 168 -7.49 -15.18 8.78
N HIS A 169 -7.48 -14.59 7.58
CA HIS A 169 -6.75 -15.15 6.46
C HIS A 169 -5.23 -15.04 6.65
N LEU A 170 -4.73 -13.87 7.07
CA LEU A 170 -3.31 -13.65 7.37
C LEU A 170 -2.81 -14.64 8.42
N ALA A 171 -3.57 -14.84 9.51
CA ALA A 171 -3.26 -15.82 10.54
C ALA A 171 -3.15 -17.24 9.98
N ARG A 172 -4.11 -17.69 9.14
CA ARG A 172 -4.05 -19.00 8.48
C ARG A 172 -2.85 -19.16 7.53
N ARG A 173 -2.38 -18.06 6.94
CA ARG A 173 -1.20 -18.05 6.07
C ARG A 173 0.13 -17.94 6.85
N GLY A 174 0.09 -17.86 8.18
CA GLY A 174 1.28 -17.70 9.01
C GLY A 174 1.89 -16.30 8.96
N VAL A 175 1.13 -15.28 8.53
CA VAL A 175 1.59 -13.89 8.52
C VAL A 175 1.33 -13.28 9.90
N ALA A 176 2.39 -12.78 10.53
CA ALA A 176 2.34 -12.17 11.85
C ALA A 176 2.20 -10.64 11.78
N PRO A 177 1.51 -10.01 12.75
CA PRO A 177 1.54 -8.56 12.90
C PRO A 177 2.94 -8.08 13.25
N ALA A 178 3.28 -6.87 12.80
CA ALA A 178 4.57 -6.24 13.06
C ALA A 178 4.40 -4.84 13.65
N THR A 179 5.37 -4.43 14.46
CA THR A 179 5.47 -3.06 14.96
C THR A 179 6.44 -2.26 14.09
N VAL A 180 6.36 -0.93 14.16
CA VAL A 180 7.35 -0.04 13.51
C VAL A 180 8.78 -0.43 13.90
N ALA A 181 9.02 -0.72 15.18
CA ALA A 181 10.33 -1.13 15.68
C ALA A 181 10.80 -2.45 15.05
N SER A 182 9.94 -3.48 15.03
CA SER A 182 10.33 -4.77 14.46
C SER A 182 10.59 -4.72 12.95
N VAL A 183 9.83 -3.90 12.21
CA VAL A 183 10.08 -3.69 10.77
C VAL A 183 11.44 -3.03 10.54
N ARG A 184 11.73 -1.95 11.29
CA ARG A 184 13.01 -1.24 11.20
C ARG A 184 14.19 -2.17 11.56
N ASP A 185 14.07 -2.91 12.65
CA ASP A 185 15.15 -3.76 13.14
C ASP A 185 15.42 -4.93 12.18
N ALA A 186 14.36 -5.52 11.60
CA ALA A 186 14.50 -6.53 10.54
C ALA A 186 15.17 -5.98 9.28
N ALA A 187 14.82 -4.76 8.86
CA ALA A 187 15.43 -4.12 7.68
C ALA A 187 16.92 -3.79 7.85
N ARG A 188 17.41 -3.65 9.10
CA ARG A 188 18.84 -3.42 9.39
C ARG A 188 19.69 -4.68 9.25
N LEU A 189 19.08 -5.85 9.43
CA LEU A 189 19.73 -7.16 9.34
C LEU A 189 19.81 -7.69 7.89
N ALA A 190 19.06 -7.07 6.97
CA ALA A 190 19.07 -7.36 5.53
C ALA A 190 20.16 -6.56 4.78
#